data_AF-A0A929SI84-F1
#
_entry.id   AF-A0A929SI84-F1
#
_cell.length_a   1.000
_cell.length_b   1.000
_cell.length_c   1.000
_cell.angle_alpha   90.00
_cell.angle_beta   90.00
_cell.angle_gamma   90.00
#
_symmetry.space_group_name_H-M   'P 1'
#
loop_
_entity.id
_entity.type
_entity.pdbx_description
1 polymer ?
#
loop_
_entity_poly.entity_id
_entity_poly.type
_entity_poly.pdbx_seq_one_letter_code
_entity_poly.pdbx_strand_id
1 'polypeptide(L)' 'LEFYNCTKFGGYPSFCQSGVSFGDGFQFVFQISSDEKAGFNVIDGGSLMFAKNPQSGAWSLYYDFD' A
#
# COMPACT_ATOMS: atom_id res chain seq x y z
N LEU A 1 -11.25 13.07 -0.56
CA LEU A 1 -10.15 12.39 -1.28
C LEU A 1 -8.82 12.44 -0.52
N GLU A 2 -8.54 13.47 0.28
CA GLU A 2 -7.25 13.64 1.02
C GLU A 2 -6.90 12.57 2.08
N PHE A 3 -7.79 11.68 2.49
CA PHE A 3 -7.52 10.72 3.58
C PHE A 3 -7.14 9.30 3.14
N TYR A 4 -7.08 9.02 1.83
CA TYR A 4 -6.84 7.66 1.34
C TYR A 4 -5.35 7.37 1.09
N ASN A 5 -4.62 8.32 0.52
CA ASN A 5 -3.19 8.18 0.18
C ASN A 5 -2.29 8.74 1.29
N CYS A 6 -2.38 8.14 2.48
CA CYS A 6 -1.51 8.45 3.61
C CYS A 6 -0.86 7.18 4.18
N THR A 7 0.28 7.33 4.84
CA THR A 7 0.94 6.24 5.56
C THR A 7 0.03 5.75 6.70
N LYS A 8 -0.25 4.44 6.74
CA LYS A 8 -1.17 3.84 7.73
C LYS A 8 -0.84 2.37 8.01
N PHE A 9 -1.19 1.92 9.21
CA PHE A 9 -1.13 0.53 9.65
C PHE A 9 -2.55 -0.04 9.76
N GLY A 10 -2.77 -1.22 9.18
CA GLY A 10 -4.06 -1.91 9.17
C GLY A 10 -5.16 -1.17 8.41
N GLY A 11 -6.38 -1.69 8.49
CA GLY A 11 -7.51 -1.20 7.71
C GLY A 11 -7.47 -1.68 6.26
N TYR A 12 -7.85 -0.82 5.32
CA TYR A 12 -7.90 -1.13 3.90
C TYR A 12 -6.86 -0.33 3.11
N PRO A 13 -6.17 -0.93 2.14
CA PRO A 13 -5.28 -0.22 1.23
C PRO A 13 -6.04 0.80 0.37
N SER A 14 -5.32 1.77 -0.18
CA SER A 14 -5.88 2.74 -1.12
C SER A 14 -5.17 2.64 -2.46
N PHE A 15 -5.93 2.43 -3.53
CA PHE A 15 -5.41 2.22 -4.88
C PHE A 15 -5.91 3.33 -5.81
N CYS A 16 -5.07 3.72 -6.76
CA CYS A 16 -5.45 4.53 -7.90
C CYS A 16 -6.09 3.63 -8.97
N GLN A 17 -5.57 2.40 -9.13
CA GLN A 17 -6.03 1.44 -10.12
C GLN A 17 -7.07 0.46 -9.56
N SER A 18 -8.04 0.07 -10.40
CA SER A 18 -9.04 -0.95 -10.06
C SER A 18 -8.51 -2.37 -10.25
N GLY A 19 -9.10 -3.35 -9.56
CA GLY A 19 -8.81 -4.78 -9.80
C GLY A 19 -7.52 -5.30 -9.16
N VAL A 20 -6.96 -4.56 -8.21
CA VAL A 20 -5.73 -4.94 -7.50
C VAL A 20 -5.99 -6.08 -6.53
N SER A 21 -5.07 -7.05 -6.49
CA SER A 21 -5.03 -8.14 -5.51
C SER A 21 -3.60 -8.37 -5.06
N PHE A 22 -3.42 -8.69 -3.77
CA PHE A 22 -2.12 -9.10 -3.22
C PHE A 22 -1.81 -10.58 -3.45
N GLY A 23 -2.74 -11.33 -4.07
CA GLY A 23 -2.71 -12.79 -4.19
C GLY A 23 -3.49 -13.49 -3.07
N ASP A 24 -3.75 -14.78 -3.27
CA ASP A 24 -4.58 -15.57 -2.36
C ASP A 24 -3.92 -15.74 -0.98
N GLY A 25 -4.72 -15.54 0.07
CA GLY A 25 -4.29 -15.68 1.47
C GLY A 25 -3.44 -14.53 1.99
N PHE A 26 -3.13 -13.51 1.18
CA PHE A 26 -2.44 -12.30 1.65
C PHE A 26 -3.41 -11.32 2.29
N GLN A 27 -3.00 -10.75 3.41
CA GLN A 27 -3.75 -9.76 4.17
C GLN A 27 -2.97 -8.46 4.23
N PHE A 28 -3.62 -7.33 3.96
CA PHE A 28 -3.01 -6.01 4.07
C PHE A 28 -2.49 -5.77 5.50
N VAL A 29 -1.27 -5.22 5.61
CA VAL A 29 -0.65 -4.91 6.90
C VAL A 29 -0.44 -3.41 7.06
N PHE A 30 0.19 -2.75 6.08
CA PHE A 30 0.42 -1.30 6.13
C PHE A 30 0.70 -0.76 4.73
N GLN A 31 0.56 0.56 4.55
CA GLN A 31 1.05 1.26 3.38
C GLN A 31 1.91 2.44 3.79
N ILE A 32 2.86 2.79 2.92
CA ILE A 32 3.67 4.00 3.00
C ILE A 32 3.37 4.80 1.74
N SER A 33 2.81 6.00 1.93
CA SER A 33 2.50 6.92 0.83
C SER A 33 3.59 7.97 0.72
N SER A 34 3.71 8.57 -0.46
CA SER A 34 4.52 9.79 -0.64
C SER A 34 4.16 10.84 0.40
N ASP A 35 5.18 11.49 0.96
CA ASP A 35 5.03 12.49 2.01
C ASP A 35 6.13 13.54 1.85
N GLU A 36 5.71 14.76 1.50
CA GLU A 36 6.60 15.89 1.27
C GLU A 36 7.36 16.29 2.54
N LYS A 37 6.71 16.22 3.70
CA LYS A 37 7.32 16.59 4.99
C LYS A 37 8.43 15.62 5.38
N ALA A 38 8.29 14.35 5.01
CA ALA A 38 9.31 13.33 5.18
C ALA A 38 10.39 13.36 4.08
N GLY A 39 10.20 14.15 3.00
CA GLY A 39 11.06 14.12 1.83
C GLY A 39 11.04 12.75 1.12
N PHE A 40 9.93 12.02 1.24
CA PHE A 40 9.77 10.68 0.70
C PHE A 40 8.81 10.71 -0.49
N ASN A 41 9.29 10.25 -1.65
CA ASN A 41 8.49 10.16 -2.85
C ASN A 41 8.47 8.71 -3.34
N VAL A 42 7.25 8.19 -3.49
CA VAL A 42 6.94 7.09 -4.39
C VAL A 42 6.44 7.75 -5.67
N ILE A 43 6.95 7.29 -6.82
CA ILE A 43 6.71 7.82 -8.17
C ILE A 43 5.34 8.52 -8.28
N ASP A 44 5.34 9.75 -8.81
CA ASP A 44 4.16 10.60 -9.00
C ASP A 44 3.19 10.68 -7.81
N GLY A 45 3.71 10.69 -6.58
CA GLY A 45 2.88 10.81 -5.37
C GLY A 45 2.21 9.51 -4.94
N GLY A 46 2.68 8.37 -5.48
CA GLY A 46 2.13 7.04 -5.24
C GLY A 46 2.29 6.49 -3.82
N SER A 47 2.01 5.19 -3.69
CA SER A 47 2.08 4.44 -2.44
C SER A 47 2.65 3.03 -2.61
N LEU A 48 3.30 2.54 -1.55
CA LEU A 48 3.75 1.16 -1.40
C LEU A 48 2.85 0.45 -0.37
N MET A 49 2.24 -0.67 -0.73
CA MET A 49 1.34 -1.44 0.13
C MET A 49 1.94 -2.81 0.42
N PHE A 50 1.99 -3.14 1.70
CA PHE A 50 2.58 -4.37 2.20
C PHE A 50 1.49 -5.28 2.73
N ALA A 51 1.44 -6.49 2.18
CA ALA A 51 0.55 -7.55 2.63
C ALA A 51 1.36 -8.75 3.09
N LYS A 52 0.81 -9.52 4.04
CA LYS A 52 1.46 -10.72 4.57
C LYS A 52 0.51 -11.89 4.49
N ASN A 53 1.01 -13.04 4.05
CA ASN A 53 0.31 -14.30 4.17
C ASN A 53 0.57 -14.87 5.59
N PRO A 54 -0.44 -15.01 6.46
CA PRO A 54 -0.25 -15.43 7.84
C PRO A 54 0.11 -16.91 7.98
N GLN A 55 -0.19 -17.75 6.97
CA GLN A 55 0.15 -19.18 7.01
C GLN A 55 1.62 -19.44 6.66
N SER A 56 2.10 -18.85 5.57
CA SER A 56 3.48 -19.03 5.09
C SER A 56 4.47 -18.03 5.66
N GLY A 57 3.99 -16.90 6.19
CA GLY A 57 4.82 -15.77 6.61
C GLY A 57 5.37 -14.92 5.46
N ALA A 58 5.03 -15.25 4.21
CA ALA A 58 5.49 -14.53 3.03
C ALA A 58 4.94 -13.09 2.98
N TRP A 59 5.71 -12.18 2.39
CA TRP A 59 5.32 -10.79 2.14
C TRP A 59 5.03 -10.57 0.66
N SER A 60 4.03 -9.75 0.39
CA SER A 60 3.67 -9.26 -0.94
C SER A 60 3.72 -7.73 -0.92
N LEU A 61 4.34 -7.16 -1.94
CA LEU A 61 4.45 -5.73 -2.15
C LEU A 61 3.66 -5.37 -3.40
N TYR A 62 2.71 -4.45 -3.26
CA TYR A 62 2.09 -3.74 -4.38
C TYR A 62 2.53 -2.29 -4.34
N TYR A 63 2.70 -1.67 -5.51
CA TYR A 63 2.95 -0.25 -5.64
C TYR A 63 2.00 0.33 -6.67
N ASP A 64 1.49 1.52 -6.40
CA ASP A 64 0.57 2.24 -7.27
C ASP A 64 0.97 3.71 -7.34
N PHE A 65 0.79 4.30 -8.50
CA PHE A 65 1.04 5.71 -8.79
C PHE A 65 0.15 6.15 -9.94
N ASP A 66 -0.11 7.46 -10.01
CA ASP A 66 -0.89 8.08 -11.09
C ASP A 66 -0.14 8.12 -12.43
#